data_AF-A0A7J3MZ17-F1
#
_entry.id   AF-A0A7J3MZ17-F1
#
_cell.length_a   1.000
_cell.length_b   1.000
_cell.length_c   1.000
_cell.angle_alpha   90.00
_cell.angle_beta   90.00
_cell.angle_gamma   90.00
#
_symmetry.space_group_name_H-M   'P 1'
#
loop_
_entity.id
_entity.type
_entity.pdbx_description
1 polymer ?
#
loop_
_entity_poly.entity_id
_entity_poly.type
_entity_poly.pdbx_seq_one_letter_code
_entity_poly.pdbx_strand_id
1 'polypeptide(L)'
;SPKPFTEELMKYLESMGIKCITLFKAEGGVIDVDRYPSMSIYVVKVYRYRVVEENLELVKKLIERRGIDVLAVTSYTIAKILCRKVESLNNLPLAVLGRTTAKAVTEFCRDVDSVLVGDGTIEMFREIIMNICSEARRVFW
;
A
#
# COMPACT_ATOMS: atom_id res chain seq x y z
N SER A 1 1.76 9.77 -11.16
CA SER A 1 1.69 9.62 -9.70
C SER A 1 2.96 10.14 -9.05
N PRO A 2 2.89 10.81 -7.89
CA PRO A 2 4.10 11.21 -7.16
C PRO A 2 4.90 9.95 -6.82
N LYS A 3 6.14 9.87 -7.31
CA LYS A 3 7.05 8.79 -6.97
C LYS A 3 7.42 8.94 -5.48
N PRO A 4 7.54 7.84 -4.71
CA PRO A 4 7.98 7.92 -3.34
C PRO A 4 9.35 8.61 -3.27
N PHE A 5 9.65 9.21 -2.13
CA PHE A 5 10.98 9.72 -1.83
C PHE A 5 11.97 8.54 -1.96
N THR A 6 12.77 8.52 -3.05
CA THR A 6 13.61 7.38 -3.40
C THR A 6 15.04 7.56 -2.89
N GLU A 7 15.74 6.45 -2.71
CA GLU A 7 17.18 6.43 -2.43
C GLU A 7 17.99 7.19 -3.50
N GLU A 8 17.54 7.14 -4.76
CA GLU A 8 18.15 7.89 -5.87
C GLU A 8 18.03 9.41 -5.68
N LEU A 9 16.88 9.90 -5.23
CA LEU A 9 16.70 11.33 -4.95
C LEU A 9 17.66 11.77 -3.85
N MET A 10 17.83 10.96 -2.80
CA MET A 10 18.75 11.30 -1.71
C MET A 10 20.20 11.34 -2.16
N LYS A 11 20.66 10.32 -2.90
CA LYS A 11 22.01 10.31 -3.49
C LYS A 11 22.24 11.51 -4.40
N TYR A 12 21.24 11.89 -5.19
CA TYR A 12 21.31 13.07 -6.04
C TYR A 12 21.47 14.36 -5.21
N LEU A 13 20.64 14.56 -4.19
CA LEU A 13 20.73 15.73 -3.31
C LEU A 13 22.08 15.77 -2.57
N GLU A 14 22.62 14.62 -2.17
CA GLU A 14 23.95 14.52 -1.52
C GLU A 14 25.06 14.92 -2.49
N SER A 15 24.98 14.47 -3.75
CA SER A 15 25.95 14.84 -4.80
C SER A 15 25.93 16.35 -5.10
N MET A 16 24.82 17.03 -4.84
CA MET A 16 24.70 18.49 -4.94
C MET A 16 25.22 19.23 -3.70
N GLY A 17 25.69 18.53 -2.67
CA GLY A 17 26.14 19.11 -1.42
C GLY A 17 25.00 19.69 -0.56
N ILE A 18 23.76 19.29 -0.80
CA ILE A 18 22.60 19.73 -0.01
C ILE A 18 22.68 19.06 1.36
N LYS A 19 22.65 19.86 2.44
CA LYS A 19 22.79 19.37 3.82
C LYS A 19 21.50 19.42 4.63
N CYS A 20 20.50 20.19 4.19
CA CYS A 20 19.24 20.36 4.90
C CYS A 20 18.06 20.21 3.93
N ILE A 21 17.06 19.42 4.31
CA ILE A 21 15.85 19.19 3.52
C ILE A 21 14.63 19.27 4.45
N THR A 22 13.56 19.92 3.99
CA THR A 22 12.25 19.87 4.63
C THR A 22 11.29 19.03 3.80
N LEU A 23 10.71 17.99 4.39
CA LEU A 23 9.79 17.06 3.75
C LEU A 23 8.36 17.26 4.25
N PHE A 24 7.51 17.76 3.37
CA PHE A 24 6.08 17.88 3.61
C PHE A 24 5.39 16.57 3.21
N LYS A 25 4.73 15.91 4.16
CA LYS A 25 4.08 14.62 3.89
C LYS A 25 2.81 14.38 4.71
N ALA A 26 2.11 13.31 4.34
CA ALA A 26 1.04 12.76 5.16
C ALA A 26 1.56 12.22 6.50
N GLU A 27 0.73 12.34 7.53
CA GLU A 27 0.86 11.52 8.73
C GLU A 27 0.81 10.02 8.36
N GLY A 28 1.83 9.26 8.79
CA GLY A 28 1.95 7.83 8.53
C GLY A 28 2.64 7.41 7.21
N GLY A 29 3.02 8.35 6.33
CA GLY A 29 3.83 8.02 5.14
C GLY A 29 5.19 7.42 5.53
N VAL A 30 5.62 6.37 4.83
CA VAL A 30 6.88 5.65 5.12
C VAL A 30 8.06 6.42 4.53
N ILE A 31 8.96 6.90 5.39
CA ILE A 31 10.29 7.42 5.01
C ILE A 31 11.27 6.93 6.06
N ASP A 32 12.36 6.33 5.61
CA ASP A 32 13.46 5.90 6.47
C ASP A 32 14.55 6.99 6.41
N VAL A 33 14.41 8.00 7.26
CA VAL A 33 15.29 9.19 7.29
C VAL A 33 16.64 8.88 7.95
N ASP A 34 16.69 7.86 8.81
CA ASP A 34 17.91 7.47 9.56
C ASP A 34 19.00 6.90 8.64
N ARG A 35 18.65 6.55 7.39
CA ARG A 35 19.58 6.08 6.37
C ARG A 35 20.51 7.15 5.79
N TYR A 36 20.28 8.43 6.10
CA TYR A 36 21.02 9.55 5.49
C TYR A 36 21.60 10.49 6.56
N PRO A 37 22.58 10.02 7.36
CA PRO A 37 23.14 10.78 8.48
C PRO A 37 23.91 12.03 8.04
N SER A 38 24.29 12.12 6.77
CA SER A 38 24.93 13.27 6.11
C SER A 38 24.00 14.48 5.97
N MET A 39 22.69 14.30 6.14
CA MET A 39 21.68 15.33 5.92
C MET A 39 20.77 15.54 7.13
N SER A 40 20.48 16.79 7.43
CA SER A 40 19.43 17.18 8.37
C SER A 40 18.08 17.17 7.65
N ILE A 41 17.23 16.17 7.95
CA ILE A 41 15.91 16.02 7.32
C ILE A 41 14.81 16.41 8.32
N TYR A 42 14.11 17.51 8.03
CA TYR A 42 12.99 18.00 8.81
C TYR A 42 11.66 17.53 8.20
N VAL A 43 10.90 16.71 8.93
CA VAL A 43 9.62 16.19 8.44
C VAL A 43 8.46 17.03 8.97
N VAL A 44 7.70 17.63 8.05
CA VAL A 44 6.50 18.41 8.36
C VAL A 44 5.27 17.63 7.91
N LYS A 45 4.42 17.24 8.87
CA LYS A 45 3.14 16.57 8.57
C LYS A 45 2.09 17.62 8.23
N VAL A 46 1.60 17.61 7.00
CA VAL A 46 0.69 18.65 6.47
C VAL A 46 -0.76 18.20 6.33
N TYR A 47 -0.99 16.89 6.29
CA TYR A 47 -2.34 16.33 6.29
C TYR A 47 -2.34 14.93 6.92
N ARG A 48 -3.53 14.47 7.32
CA ARG A 48 -3.75 13.11 7.83
C ARG A 48 -4.85 12.44 7.02
N TYR A 49 -4.71 11.14 6.80
CA TYR A 49 -5.77 10.34 6.23
C TYR A 49 -6.85 10.12 7.30
N ARG A 50 -8.11 10.35 6.94
CA ARG A 50 -9.26 9.92 7.75
C ARG A 50 -9.86 8.68 7.12
N VAL A 51 -10.13 7.69 7.97
CA VAL A 51 -10.95 6.55 7.59
C VAL A 51 -12.40 7.00 7.62
N VAL A 52 -13.12 6.73 6.54
CA VAL A 52 -14.58 6.87 6.49
C VAL A 52 -15.14 5.54 6.99
N GLU A 53 -15.60 5.52 8.23
CA GLU A 53 -15.98 4.26 8.91
C GLU A 53 -17.16 3.56 8.21
N GLU A 54 -18.07 4.31 7.57
CA GLU A 54 -19.17 3.76 6.79
C GLU A 54 -18.67 2.93 5.59
N ASN A 55 -17.62 3.40 4.91
CA ASN A 55 -17.02 2.67 3.79
C ASN A 55 -16.31 1.40 4.27
N LEU A 56 -15.66 1.47 5.43
CA LEU A 56 -14.99 0.31 6.03
C LEU A 56 -16.01 -0.77 6.42
N GLU A 57 -17.15 -0.36 6.97
CA GLU A 57 -18.24 -1.26 7.34
C GLU A 57 -18.87 -1.93 6.09
N LEU A 58 -19.01 -1.19 4.99
CA LEU A 58 -19.44 -1.76 3.72
C LEU A 58 -18.44 -2.81 3.20
N VAL A 59 -17.13 -2.54 3.27
CA VAL A 59 -16.09 -3.49 2.86
C VAL A 59 -16.17 -4.78 3.69
N LYS A 60 -16.31 -4.69 5.01
CA LYS A 60 -16.48 -5.86 5.88
C LYS A 60 -17.64 -6.74 5.44
N LYS A 61 -18.82 -6.13 5.21
CA LYS A 61 -20.03 -6.84 4.77
C LYS A 61 -19.85 -7.52 3.42
N LEU A 62 -19.14 -6.90 2.49
CA LEU A 62 -18.87 -7.50 1.17
C LEU A 62 -17.95 -8.72 1.27
N ILE A 63 -16.93 -8.64 2.13
CA ILE A 63 -16.00 -9.76 2.39
C ILE A 63 -16.73 -10.92 3.09
N GLU A 64 -17.51 -10.65 4.13
CA GLU A 64 -18.26 -11.66 4.89
C GLU A 64 -19.29 -12.42 4.02
N ARG A 65 -19.91 -11.73 3.06
CA ARG A 65 -20.84 -12.33 2.09
C ARG A 65 -20.14 -13.13 0.99
N ARG A 66 -18.80 -13.21 1.01
CA ARG A 66 -17.98 -13.79 -0.08
C ARG A 66 -18.31 -13.20 -1.45
N GLY A 67 -18.67 -11.91 -1.49
CA GLY A 67 -19.02 -11.21 -2.73
C GLY A 67 -17.81 -10.62 -3.46
N ILE A 68 -16.59 -10.95 -3.00
CA ILE A 68 -15.33 -10.42 -3.52
C ILE A 68 -14.38 -11.59 -3.70
N ASP A 69 -13.85 -11.76 -4.91
CA ASP A 69 -12.84 -12.79 -5.23
C ASP A 69 -11.40 -12.30 -4.94
N VAL A 70 -11.17 -10.99 -5.09
CA VAL A 70 -9.87 -10.34 -4.84
C VAL A 70 -10.06 -8.92 -4.35
N LEU A 71 -9.24 -8.51 -3.37
CA LEU A 71 -9.19 -7.13 -2.91
C LEU A 71 -7.92 -6.44 -3.42
N ALA A 72 -8.12 -5.36 -4.19
CA ALA A 72 -7.06 -4.50 -4.65
C ALA A 72 -6.63 -3.50 -3.55
N VAL A 73 -5.36 -3.51 -3.17
CA VAL A 73 -4.79 -2.68 -2.12
C VAL A 73 -3.66 -1.82 -2.70
N THR A 74 -3.86 -0.51 -2.74
CA THR A 74 -3.01 0.39 -3.52
C THR A 74 -1.98 1.16 -2.71
N SER A 75 -2.06 1.17 -1.38
CA SER A 75 -1.12 1.89 -0.55
C SER A 75 -0.86 1.22 0.79
N TYR A 76 0.30 1.53 1.36
CA TYR A 76 0.70 1.12 2.71
C TYR A 76 -0.37 1.44 3.76
N THR A 77 -0.93 2.64 3.73
CA THR A 77 -1.92 3.11 4.71
C THR A 77 -3.21 2.31 4.59
N ILE A 78 -3.69 2.05 3.37
CA ILE A 78 -4.90 1.25 3.14
C ILE A 78 -4.68 -0.18 3.66
N ALA A 79 -3.56 -0.81 3.31
CA ALA A 79 -3.20 -2.14 3.81
C ALA A 79 -3.21 -2.17 5.34
N LYS A 80 -2.53 -1.22 5.99
CA LYS A 80 -2.50 -1.11 7.46
C LYS A 80 -3.90 -0.98 8.07
N ILE A 81 -4.77 -0.15 7.50
CA ILE A 81 -6.13 0.05 8.02
C ILE A 81 -6.94 -1.24 7.88
N LEU A 82 -6.94 -1.83 6.68
CA LEU A 82 -7.68 -3.05 6.38
C LEU A 82 -7.24 -4.18 7.30
N CYS A 83 -5.95 -4.51 7.31
CA CYS A 83 -5.39 -5.59 8.13
C CYS A 83 -5.68 -5.45 9.63
N ARG A 84 -5.74 -4.22 10.15
CA ARG A 84 -5.98 -3.97 11.58
C ARG A 84 -7.46 -3.94 11.96
N LYS A 85 -8.35 -3.62 11.02
CA LYS A 85 -9.77 -3.37 11.32
C LYS A 85 -10.72 -4.40 10.73
N VAL A 86 -10.25 -5.30 9.86
CA VAL A 86 -11.07 -6.29 9.16
C VAL A 86 -10.47 -7.68 9.38
N GLU A 87 -10.94 -8.39 10.39
CA GLU A 87 -10.42 -9.73 10.74
C GLU A 87 -10.76 -10.79 9.68
N SER A 88 -11.84 -10.59 8.91
CA SER A 88 -12.27 -11.51 7.85
C SER A 88 -11.40 -11.48 6.58
N LEU A 89 -10.34 -10.65 6.55
CA LEU A 89 -9.38 -10.61 5.44
C LEU A 89 -8.59 -11.90 5.25
N ASN A 90 -8.53 -12.75 6.28
CA ASN A 90 -7.60 -13.88 6.36
C ASN A 90 -7.85 -15.00 5.32
N ASN A 91 -8.89 -14.91 4.51
CA ASN A 91 -9.21 -15.88 3.47
C ASN A 91 -9.44 -15.24 2.09
N LEU A 92 -8.98 -14.00 1.90
CA LEU A 92 -9.20 -13.24 0.67
C LEU A 92 -7.86 -12.97 -0.03
N PRO A 93 -7.69 -13.37 -1.29
CA PRO A 93 -6.55 -12.97 -2.10
C PRO A 93 -6.42 -11.45 -2.17
N LEU A 94 -5.20 -10.95 -1.93
CA LEU A 94 -4.88 -9.53 -2.01
C LEU A 94 -4.01 -9.25 -3.24
N ALA A 95 -4.48 -8.37 -4.12
CA ALA A 95 -3.65 -7.77 -5.15
C ALA A 95 -3.07 -6.45 -4.61
N VAL A 96 -1.76 -6.37 -4.42
CA VAL A 96 -1.09 -5.17 -3.89
C VAL A 96 -0.32 -4.44 -4.99
N LEU A 97 -0.43 -3.11 -5.04
CA LEU A 97 0.13 -2.31 -6.13
C LEU A 97 1.64 -2.45 -6.28
N GLY A 98 2.38 -2.60 -5.17
CA GLY A 98 3.83 -2.65 -5.20
C GLY A 98 4.45 -3.09 -3.88
N ARG A 99 5.78 -3.21 -3.86
CA ARG A 99 6.56 -3.73 -2.71
C ARG A 99 6.29 -2.99 -1.41
N THR A 100 6.13 -1.66 -1.44
CA THR A 100 5.82 -0.88 -0.23
C THR A 100 4.48 -1.29 0.36
N THR A 101 3.46 -1.53 -0.47
CA THR A 101 2.15 -2.00 -0.02
C THR A 101 2.23 -3.45 0.44
N ALA A 102 2.98 -4.30 -0.25
CA ALA A 102 3.24 -5.68 0.16
C ALA A 102 3.85 -5.75 1.57
N LYS A 103 4.85 -4.90 1.85
CA LYS A 103 5.46 -4.79 3.19
C LYS A 103 4.44 -4.51 4.28
N ALA A 104 3.48 -3.61 4.02
CA ALA A 104 2.41 -3.31 4.98
C ALA A 104 1.52 -4.53 5.24
N VAL A 105 1.20 -5.30 4.21
CA VAL A 105 0.41 -6.53 4.38
C VAL A 105 1.17 -7.52 5.26
N THR A 106 2.45 -7.78 4.98
CA THR A 106 3.29 -8.65 5.81
C THR A 106 3.41 -8.15 7.26
N GLU A 107 3.46 -6.84 7.48
CA GLU A 107 3.61 -6.25 8.81
C GLU A 107 2.32 -6.29 9.65
N PHE A 108 1.15 -6.17 9.00
CA PHE A 108 -0.10 -5.93 9.72
C PHE A 108 -1.17 -7.01 9.56
N CYS A 109 -1.21 -7.72 8.44
CA CYS A 109 -2.20 -8.77 8.22
C CYS A 109 -1.73 -10.06 8.89
N ARG A 110 -2.66 -10.77 9.55
CA ARG A 110 -2.42 -12.10 10.06
C ARG A 110 -3.01 -13.08 9.05
N ASP A 111 -2.18 -13.94 8.47
CA ASP A 111 -2.60 -15.06 7.63
C ASP A 111 -3.52 -14.67 6.47
N VAL A 112 -2.98 -13.97 5.47
CA VAL A 112 -3.68 -13.75 4.19
C VAL A 112 -3.43 -14.93 3.24
N ASP A 113 -4.48 -15.41 2.57
CA ASP A 113 -4.45 -16.60 1.71
C ASP A 113 -3.38 -16.51 0.61
N SER A 114 -3.36 -15.38 -0.10
CA SER A 114 -2.30 -15.08 -1.06
C SER A 114 -2.13 -13.57 -1.28
N VAL A 115 -0.90 -13.17 -1.62
CA VAL A 115 -0.56 -11.77 -1.94
C VAL A 115 0.10 -11.71 -3.30
N LEU A 116 -0.59 -11.09 -4.26
CA LEU A 116 -0.10 -10.86 -5.61
C LEU A 116 0.48 -9.45 -5.70
N VAL A 117 1.77 -9.36 -5.98
CA VAL A 117 2.54 -8.11 -5.87
C VAL A 117 2.82 -7.54 -7.25
N GLY A 118 2.26 -6.37 -7.54
CA GLY A 118 2.61 -5.56 -8.71
C GLY A 118 4.00 -4.92 -8.59
N ASP A 119 4.44 -4.29 -9.67
CA ASP A 119 5.71 -3.55 -9.73
C ASP A 119 5.57 -2.05 -9.40
N GLY A 120 4.36 -1.60 -9.05
CA GLY A 120 4.03 -0.20 -8.81
C GLY A 120 3.37 0.51 -10.00
N THR A 121 3.26 -0.14 -11.16
CA THR A 121 2.59 0.41 -12.35
C THR A 121 1.10 0.05 -12.38
N ILE A 122 0.31 0.88 -13.08
CA ILE A 122 -1.14 0.62 -13.22
C ILE A 122 -1.37 -0.55 -14.18
N GLU A 123 -0.51 -0.68 -15.19
CA GLU A 123 -0.57 -1.68 -16.23
C GLU A 123 -0.42 -3.09 -15.64
N MET A 124 0.67 -3.35 -14.91
CA MET A 124 0.88 -4.63 -14.22
C MET A 124 -0.23 -4.89 -13.20
N PHE A 125 -0.64 -3.87 -12.45
CA PHE A 125 -1.69 -4.02 -11.45
C PHE A 125 -3.04 -4.41 -12.08
N ARG A 126 -3.36 -3.83 -13.24
CA ARG A 126 -4.53 -4.19 -14.04
C ARG A 126 -4.46 -5.61 -14.56
N GLU A 127 -3.31 -6.04 -15.08
CA GLU A 127 -3.12 -7.42 -15.57
C GLU A 127 -3.32 -8.46 -14.47
N ILE A 128 -2.77 -8.22 -13.28
CA ILE A 128 -2.98 -9.08 -12.11
C ILE A 128 -4.48 -9.25 -11.81
N ILE A 129 -5.22 -8.13 -11.71
CA ILE A 129 -6.66 -8.17 -11.41
C ILE A 129 -7.44 -8.86 -12.53
N MET A 130 -7.13 -8.56 -13.79
CA MET A 130 -7.81 -9.16 -14.95
C MET A 130 -7.63 -10.67 -15.02
N ASN A 131 -6.43 -11.17 -14.74
CA ASN A 131 -6.15 -12.61 -14.77
C ASN A 131 -7.02 -13.35 -13.73
N ILE A 132 -7.07 -12.84 -12.49
CA ILE A 132 -7.90 -13.41 -11.42
C ILE A 132 -9.38 -13.43 -11.81
N CYS A 133 -9.90 -12.30 -12.30
CA CYS A 133 -11.31 -12.21 -12.69
C CYS A 133 -11.63 -13.11 -13.90
N SER A 134 -10.67 -13.36 -14.80
CA SER A 134 -10.85 -14.25 -15.94
C SER A 134 -10.85 -15.73 -15.56
N GLU A 135 -10.05 -16.12 -14.56
CA GLU A 135 -10.01 -17.47 -14.01
C GLU A 135 -11.28 -17.77 -13.21
N ALA A 136 -11.76 -16.83 -12.39
CA ALA A 136 -13.03 -16.94 -11.69
C ALA A 136 -14.19 -17.22 -12.66
N ARG A 137 -14.23 -16.53 -13.81
CA ARG A 137 -15.23 -16.78 -14.87
C ARG A 137 -15.14 -18.15 -15.51
N ARG A 138 -14.07 -18.92 -15.38
CA ARG A 138 -13.98 -20.28 -15.94
C ARG A 138 -14.47 -21.37 -14.98
N VAL A 139 -14.60 -21.07 -13.68
CA VAL A 139 -15.01 -22.04 -12.66
C VAL A 139 -16.53 -22.06 -12.45
N PHE A 140 -17.22 -20.98 -12.79
CA PHE A 140 -18.66 -20.83 -12.59
C PHE A 140 -19.51 -21.05 -13.86
N TRP A 141 -18.96 -21.68 -14.91
CA TRP A 141 -19.67 -22.06 -16.14
C TRP A 141 -19.42 -23.50 -16.53
#